data_AF-A0A2V6Q7A4-F1
#
_entry.id   AF-A0A2V6Q7A4-F1
#
_cell.length_a   1.000
_cell.length_b   1.000
_cell.length_c   1.000
_cell.angle_alpha   90.00
_cell.angle_beta   90.00
_cell.angle_gamma   90.00
#
_symmetry.space_group_name_H-M   'P 1'
#
loop_
_entity.id
_entity.type
_entity.pdbx_description
1 polymer ?
#
loop_
_entity_poly.entity_id
_entity_poly.type
_entity_poly.pdbx_seq_one_letter_code
_entity_poly.pdbx_strand_id
1 'polypeptide(L)'
;MAKTIFFPPKHRNLARIISIESPAAFRRAIQTLKRGGLNATEKRALVLAQNRAKAMLKKRNLSPKERRELHAIGRMRLPEVTRKAA
;
A
#
# COMPACT_ATOMS: atom_id res chain seq x y z
N MET A 1 26.50 -11.98 -7.75
CA MET A 1 25.31 -11.89 -6.86
C MET A 1 24.11 -11.48 -7.69
N ALA A 2 23.07 -12.32 -7.77
CA ALA A 2 21.87 -12.00 -8.53
C ALA A 2 21.15 -10.79 -7.90
N LYS A 3 20.98 -9.71 -8.66
CA LYS A 3 20.08 -8.58 -8.29
C LYS A 3 18.66 -9.11 -8.31
N THR A 4 18.19 -9.65 -7.18
CA THR A 4 16.78 -9.96 -7.03
C THR A 4 16.01 -8.64 -6.96
N ILE A 5 14.85 -8.57 -7.60
CA ILE A 5 13.94 -7.40 -7.58
C ILE A 5 13.34 -7.20 -6.16
N PHE A 6 13.66 -8.11 -5.24
CA PHE A 6 13.24 -8.13 -3.85
C PHE A 6 14.27 -7.41 -3.00
N PHE A 7 14.32 -6.08 -3.15
CA PHE A 7 15.06 -5.24 -2.23
C PHE A 7 14.37 -5.25 -0.86
N PRO A 8 15.12 -5.34 0.24
CA PRO A 8 14.53 -5.19 1.55
C PRO A 8 13.80 -3.85 1.64
N PRO A 9 12.63 -3.80 2.29
CA PRO A 9 11.88 -2.55 2.41
C PRO A 9 12.70 -1.54 3.20
N LYS A 10 12.90 -0.35 2.62
CA LYS A 10 13.58 0.78 3.27
C LYS A 10 12.99 1.09 4.66
N HIS A 11 11.68 0.92 4.80
CA HIS A 11 10.96 1.08 6.07
C HIS A 11 10.30 -0.24 6.47
N ARG A 12 11.00 -1.06 7.25
CA ARG A 12 10.53 -2.39 7.69
C ARG A 12 9.18 -2.32 8.43
N ASN A 13 8.97 -1.29 9.25
CA ASN A 13 7.73 -1.11 10.00
C ASN A 13 6.54 -0.85 9.07
N LEU A 14 6.71 0.04 8.08
CA LEU A 14 5.64 0.33 7.10
C LEU A 14 5.33 -0.90 6.24
N ALA A 15 6.35 -1.67 5.85
CA ALA A 15 6.15 -2.89 5.08
C ALA A 15 5.39 -3.98 5.86
N ARG A 16 5.52 -4.03 7.19
CA ARG A 16 4.71 -4.93 8.04
C ARG A 16 3.26 -4.48 8.18
N ILE A 17 3.02 -3.17 8.15
CA ILE A 17 1.67 -2.59 8.32
C ILE A 17 0.89 -2.61 7.00
N ILE A 18 1.53 -2.22 5.90
CA ILE A 18 0.86 -1.98 4.61
C ILE A 18 0.86 -3.28 3.78
N SER A 19 -0.29 -3.93 3.72
CA SER A 19 -0.54 -5.08 2.84
C SER A 19 -1.57 -4.73 1.76
N ILE A 20 -1.31 -5.22 0.53
CA ILE A 20 -2.23 -5.13 -0.62
C ILE A 20 -2.84 -6.49 -0.98
N GLU A 21 -2.72 -7.49 -0.10
CA GLU A 21 -3.29 -8.83 -0.32
C GLU A 21 -4.81 -8.81 -0.44
N SER A 22 -5.46 -7.90 0.29
CA SER A 22 -6.91 -7.70 0.21
C SER A 22 -7.29 -6.25 0.51
N PRO A 23 -8.47 -5.80 0.06
CA PRO A 23 -8.97 -4.47 0.39
C PRO A 23 -9.14 -4.27 1.90
N ALA A 24 -9.50 -5.32 2.63
CA ALA A 24 -9.66 -5.28 4.08
C ALA A 24 -8.32 -5.06 4.78
N ALA A 25 -7.26 -5.77 4.36
CA ALA A 25 -5.92 -5.58 4.89
C ALA A 25 -5.41 -4.15 4.64
N PHE A 26 -5.60 -3.65 3.41
CA PHE A 26 -5.20 -2.28 3.08
C PHE A 26 -5.97 -1.22 3.89
N ARG A 27 -7.27 -1.43 4.12
CA ARG A 27 -8.07 -0.56 4.99
C ARG A 27 -7.57 -0.55 6.43
N ARG A 28 -7.22 -1.72 6.98
CA ARG A 28 -6.63 -1.83 8.33
C ARG A 28 -5.31 -1.07 8.41
N ALA A 29 -4.45 -1.19 7.39
CA ALA A 29 -3.19 -0.44 7.32
C ALA A 29 -3.43 1.08 7.41
N ILE A 30 -4.38 1.60 6.63
CA ILE A 30 -4.77 3.02 6.65
C ILE A 30 -5.24 3.42 8.06
N GLN A 31 -6.10 2.63 8.69
CA GLN A 31 -6.61 2.94 10.03
C GLN A 31 -5.49 2.94 11.09
N THR A 32 -4.58 1.97 11.03
CA THR A 32 -3.43 1.89 11.93
C THR A 32 -2.55 3.13 11.82
N LEU A 33 -2.20 3.53 10.60
CA LEU A 33 -1.37 4.73 10.37
C LEU A 33 -2.10 6.02 10.74
N LYS A 34 -3.43 6.08 10.50
CA LYS A 34 -4.26 7.24 10.86
C LYS A 34 -4.31 7.47 12.39
N ARG A 35 -4.40 6.41 13.20
CA ARG A 35 -4.46 6.51 14.68
C ARG A 35 -3.24 7.23 15.26
N GLY A 36 -2.08 6.99 14.67
CA GLY A 36 -0.82 7.63 15.06
C GLY A 36 -0.61 9.02 14.46
N GLY A 37 -1.56 9.57 13.68
CA GLY A 37 -1.36 10.79 12.91
C GLY A 37 -0.40 10.57 11.73
N LEU A 38 -0.90 10.75 10.51
CA LEU A 38 -0.17 10.37 9.31
C LEU A 38 0.92 11.39 8.99
N ASN A 39 2.16 10.93 8.80
CA ASN A 39 3.26 11.74 8.29
C ASN A 39 3.41 11.60 6.75
N ALA A 40 4.27 12.45 6.14
CA ALA A 40 4.49 12.45 4.69
C ALA A 40 5.07 11.12 4.17
N THR A 41 5.94 10.47 4.93
CA THR A 41 6.59 9.20 4.56
C THR A 41 5.58 8.05 4.52
N GLU A 42 4.70 7.97 5.52
CA GLU A 42 3.61 7.00 5.61
C GLU A 42 2.61 7.20 4.47
N LYS A 43 2.23 8.45 4.20
CA LYS A 43 1.37 8.77 3.06
C LYS A 43 2.00 8.31 1.75
N ARG A 44 3.30 8.58 1.55
CA ARG A 44 4.03 8.15 0.36
C ARG A 44 4.06 6.62 0.24
N ALA A 45 4.24 5.90 1.34
CA ALA A 45 4.21 4.44 1.35
C ALA A 45 2.83 3.89 0.96
N LEU A 46 1.74 4.48 1.46
CA LEU A 46 0.37 4.13 1.06
C LEU A 46 0.12 4.39 -0.44
N VAL A 47 0.60 5.53 -0.95
CA VAL A 47 0.51 5.86 -2.39
C VAL A 47 1.28 4.85 -3.25
N LEU A 48 2.49 4.47 -2.83
CA LEU A 48 3.29 3.45 -3.54
C LEU A 48 2.58 2.09 -3.55
N ALA A 49 1.94 1.70 -2.46
CA ALA A 49 1.14 0.49 -2.40
C ALA A 49 -0.06 0.54 -3.35
N GLN A 50 -0.77 1.67 -3.45
CA GLN A 50 -1.83 1.86 -4.45
C GLN A 50 -1.31 1.78 -5.88
N ASN A 51 -0.17 2.41 -6.16
CA ASN A 51 0.45 2.36 -7.48
C ASN A 51 0.87 0.94 -7.85
N ARG A 52 1.37 0.16 -6.88
CA ARG A 52 1.67 -1.26 -7.07
C ARG A 52 0.41 -2.06 -7.40
N ALA A 53 -0.70 -1.83 -6.69
CA ALA A 53 -1.98 -2.48 -7.01
C ALA A 53 -2.45 -2.12 -8.43
N LYS A 54 -2.35 -0.85 -8.83
CA LYS A 54 -2.66 -0.39 -10.19
C LYS A 54 -1.74 -1.00 -11.25
N ALA A 55 -0.46 -1.18 -10.95
CA ALA A 55 0.48 -1.85 -11.85
C ALA A 55 0.14 -3.34 -12.00
N MET A 56 -0.23 -4.02 -10.91
CA MET A 56 -0.66 -5.42 -10.94
C MET A 56 -1.90 -5.64 -11.79
N LEU A 57 -2.84 -4.69 -11.82
CA LEU A 57 -4.04 -4.75 -12.67
C LEU A 57 -3.74 -4.90 -14.17
N LYS A 58 -2.55 -4.50 -14.63
CA LYS A 58 -2.14 -4.65 -16.04
C LYS A 58 -1.77 -6.10 -16.41
N LYS A 59 -1.63 -7.00 -15.42
CA LYS A 59 -1.32 -8.41 -15.67
C LYS A 59 -2.52 -9.13 -16.29
N ARG A 60 -2.24 -9.98 -17.28
CA ARG A 60 -3.27 -10.74 -18.03
C ARG A 60 -3.82 -11.94 -17.25
N ASN A 61 -3.12 -12.42 -16.23
CA ASN A 61 -3.41 -13.67 -15.51
C ASN A 61 -4.10 -13.47 -14.14
N LEU A 62 -4.89 -12.40 -13.98
CA LEU A 62 -5.64 -12.15 -12.74
C LEU A 62 -7.02 -12.79 -12.80
N SER A 63 -7.42 -13.46 -11.73
CA SER A 63 -8.82 -13.88 -11.58
C SER A 63 -9.74 -12.66 -11.48
N PRO A 64 -11.04 -12.80 -11.80
CA PRO A 64 -12.02 -11.73 -11.63
C PRO A 64 -12.08 -11.18 -10.21
N LYS A 65 -11.89 -12.05 -9.20
CA LYS A 65 -11.86 -11.68 -7.79
C LYS A 65 -10.65 -10.80 -7.47
N GLU A 66 -9.45 -11.25 -7.80
CA GLU A 66 -8.21 -10.49 -7.57
C GLU A 66 -8.25 -9.14 -8.29
N ARG A 67 -8.77 -9.12 -9.52
CA ARG A 67 -8.93 -7.88 -10.29
C ARG A 67 -9.84 -6.89 -9.55
N ARG A 68 -10.99 -7.35 -9.01
CA ARG A 68 -11.89 -6.49 -8.20
C ARG A 68 -11.20 -5.98 -6.94
N GLU A 69 -10.46 -6.84 -6.24
CA GLU A 69 -9.75 -6.49 -5.01
C GLU A 69 -8.66 -5.43 -5.27
N LEU A 70 -7.80 -5.63 -6.27
CA LEU A 70 -6.78 -4.67 -6.66
C LEU A 70 -7.40 -3.34 -7.13
N HIS A 71 -8.54 -3.41 -7.83
CA HIS A 71 -9.28 -2.22 -8.25
C HIS A 71 -9.81 -1.42 -7.05
N ALA A 72 -10.34 -2.10 -6.03
CA ALA A 72 -10.82 -1.48 -4.81
C ALA A 72 -9.67 -0.80 -4.04
N ILE A 73 -8.52 -1.46 -3.92
CA ILE A 73 -7.32 -0.89 -3.29
C ILE A 73 -6.86 0.38 -4.02
N GLY A 74 -6.78 0.33 -5.35
CA GLY A 74 -6.32 1.45 -6.17
C GLY A 74 -7.23 2.68 -6.16
N ARG A 75 -8.50 2.53 -5.77
CA ARG A 75 -9.50 3.62 -5.63
C ARG A 75 -9.72 4.07 -4.18
N MET A 76 -9.09 3.41 -3.20
CA MET A 76 -9.34 3.71 -1.79
C MET A 76 -8.86 5.12 -1.44
N ARG A 77 -9.66 5.88 -0.68
CA ARG A 77 -9.26 7.22 -0.23
C ARG A 77 -8.17 7.11 0.84
N LEU A 78 -7.05 7.78 0.63
CA LEU A 78 -5.99 7.90 1.62
C LEU A 78 -6.22 9.12 2.51
N PRO A 79 -5.90 9.03 3.82
CA PRO A 79 -5.96 10.17 4.73
C PRO A 79 -4.95 11.25 4.35
N GLU A 80 -5.22 12.47 4.79
CA GLU A 80 -4.30 13.59 4.66
C GLU A 80 -3.17 13.51 5.67
N VAL A 81 -2.08 14.23 5.41
CA VAL A 81 -0.95 14.31 6.34
C VAL A 81 -1.39 15.21 7.48
N THR A 82 -1.41 14.68 8.70
CA THR A 82 -1.82 15.43 9.89
C THR A 82 -0.66 15.72 10.83
N ARG A 83 0.47 15.00 10.69
CA ARG A 83 1.71 15.26 11.43
C ARG A 83 2.79 15.74 10.47
N LYS A 84 3.40 16.89 10.77
CA LYS A 84 4.65 17.27 10.11
C LYS A 84 5.69 16.19 10.44
N ALA A 85 6.46 15.77 9.44
CA ALA A 85 7.61 14.93 9.70
C ALA A 85 8.54 15.72 10.62
N ALA A 86 8.89 15.12 11.76
CA ALA A 86 9.92 15.64 12.65
C ALA A 86 11.29 15.57 11.96
#